data_AF-A0A0C2YKM5-F1
#
_entry.id   AF-A0A0C2YKM5-F1
#
_cell.length_a   1.000
_cell.length_b   1.000
_cell.length_c   1.000
_cell.angle_alpha   90.00
_cell.angle_beta   90.00
_cell.angle_gamma   90.00
#
_symmetry.space_group_name_H-M   'P 1'
#
loop_
_entity.id
_entity.type
_entity.pdbx_description
1 polymer ?
#
loop_
_entity_poly.entity_id
_entity_poly.type
_entity_poly.pdbx_seq_one_letter_code
_entity_poly.pdbx_strand_id
1 'polypeptide(L)' 'FPTLFHMAMDYLPVQGSAVPCEQIFSSSGETDMKKRNHIQPVLMEALQMLKFFYKKSWLDF' A
#
# COMPACT_ATOMS: atom_id res chain seq x y z
N PHE A 1 -1.44 21.20 24.04
CA PHE A 1 -2.42 21.40 22.94
C PHE A 1 -2.87 20.04 22.40
N PRO A 2 -3.80 19.35 23.06
CA PRO A 2 -4.24 18.01 22.65
C PRO A 2 -4.91 18.00 21.27
N THR A 3 -5.59 19.08 20.89
CA THR A 3 -6.28 19.19 19.59
C THR A 3 -5.32 19.32 18.41
N LEU A 4 -4.30 20.16 18.52
CA LEU A 4 -3.27 20.32 17.49
C LEU A 4 -2.43 19.06 17.32
N PHE A 5 -2.19 18.33 18.41
CA PHE A 5 -1.49 17.05 18.37
C PHE A 5 -2.28 15.99 17.60
N HIS A 6 -3.60 15.88 17.83
CA HIS A 6 -4.46 14.97 17.05
C HIS A 6 -4.52 15.35 15.58
N MET A 7 -4.70 16.64 15.26
CA MET A 7 -4.69 17.10 13.88
C MET A 7 -3.37 16.78 13.18
N ALA A 8 -2.23 17.01 13.84
CA ALA A 8 -0.93 16.68 13.28
C ALA A 8 -0.80 15.16 13.01
N MET A 9 -1.26 14.32 13.93
CA MET A 9 -1.24 12.87 13.76
C MET A 9 -2.15 12.37 12.62
N ASP A 10 -3.24 13.07 12.31
CA ASP A 10 -4.14 12.70 11.20
C ASP A 10 -3.63 13.20 9.84
N TYR A 11 -3.06 14.41 9.79
CA TYR A 11 -2.65 15.05 8.53
C TYR A 11 -1.19 14.77 8.13
N LEU A 12 -0.28 14.54 9.07
CA LEU A 12 1.12 14.20 8.74
C LEU A 12 1.28 12.86 7.99
N PRO A 13 0.52 11.79 8.29
CA PRO A 13 0.60 10.54 7.54
C PRO A 13 -0.26 10.53 6.27
N VAL A 14 -1.06 11.57 6.02
CA VAL A 14 -1.75 11.74 4.73
C VAL A 14 -0.68 11.88 3.66
N GLN A 15 -0.58 10.85 2.82
CA GLN A 15 0.47 10.75 1.84
C GLN A 15 0.22 11.77 0.73
N GLY A 16 1.05 12.82 0.67
CA GLY A 16 0.90 13.93 -0.29
C GLY A 16 1.26 13.59 -1.74
N SER A 17 1.65 12.35 -2.03
CA SER A 17 2.01 11.90 -3.38
C SER A 17 1.42 10.52 -3.69
N ALA A 18 1.03 10.31 -4.94
CA ALA A 18 0.55 9.03 -5.46
C ALA A 18 1.68 8.02 -5.77
N VAL A 19 2.94 8.44 -5.61
CA VAL A 19 4.17 7.66 -5.86
C VAL A 19 4.19 6.28 -5.17
N PRO A 20 3.71 6.09 -3.92
CA PRO A 20 3.67 4.77 -3.29
C PRO A 20 2.69 3.84 -4.01
N CYS A 21 1.55 4.36 -4.47
CA CYS A 21 0.60 3.61 -5.27
C CYS A 21 1.24 3.22 -6.61
N GLU A 22 1.88 4.16 -7.31
CA GLU A 22 2.56 3.91 -8.58
C GLU A 22 3.70 2.89 -8.46
N GLN A 23 4.48 2.92 -7.37
CA GLN A 23 5.52 1.93 -7.10
C GLN A 23 4.94 0.54 -6.84
N ILE A 24 3.82 0.46 -6.11
CA ILE A 24 3.10 -0.79 -5.87
C ILE A 24 2.51 -1.32 -7.20
N PHE A 25 1.93 -0.47 -8.04
CA PHE A 25 1.40 -0.86 -9.34
C PHE A 25 2.50 -1.27 -10.33
N SER A 26 3.65 -0.59 -10.36
CA SER A 26 4.77 -0.94 -11.23
C SER A 26 5.41 -2.28 -10.84
N SER A 27 5.61 -2.52 -9.53
CA SER A 27 6.09 -3.82 -9.04
C SER A 27 5.08 -4.96 -9.25
N SER A 28 3.79 -4.61 -9.26
CA SER A 28 2.69 -5.53 -9.62
C SER A 28 2.71 -5.87 -11.10
N GLY A 29 2.86 -4.88 -11.99
CA GLY A 29 2.91 -5.07 -13.44
C GLY A 29 4.08 -5.94 -13.91
N GLU A 30 5.23 -5.86 -13.24
CA GLU A 30 6.37 -6.78 -13.46
C GLU A 30 6.00 -8.25 -13.17
N THR A 31 5.16 -8.48 -12.16
CA THR A 31 4.70 -9.83 -11.79
C THR A 31 3.54 -10.32 -12.68
N ASP A 32 2.71 -9.39 -13.16
CA ASP A 32 1.51 -9.64 -13.97
C ASP A 32 1.85 -9.95 -15.44
N MET A 33 2.78 -9.21 -16.06
CA MET A 33 2.97 -9.26 -17.52
C MET A 33 4.13 -10.16 -17.98
N LYS A 34 5.21 -10.31 -17.19
CA LYS A 34 6.41 -11.07 -17.61
C LYS A 34 6.37 -12.56 -17.32
N LYS A 35 5.62 -13.00 -16.32
CA LYS A 35 5.43 -14.43 -16.01
C LYS A 35 3.97 -14.76 -16.22
N ARG A 36 3.68 -15.56 -17.24
CA ARG A 36 2.35 -16.08 -17.62
C ARG A 36 1.69 -16.93 -16.51
N ASN A 37 1.48 -16.36 -15.33
CA ASN A 37 0.59 -16.91 -14.32
C ASN A 37 -0.68 -16.10 -14.45
N HIS A 38 -1.74 -16.76 -14.90
CA HIS A 38 -3.07 -16.18 -15.14
C HIS A 38 -3.77 -15.82 -13.81
N ILE A 39 -3.08 -15.08 -12.94
CA ILE A 39 -3.61 -14.59 -11.68
C ILE A 39 -4.58 -13.49 -12.07
N GLN A 40 -5.87 -13.71 -11.79
CA GLN A 40 -6.88 -12.70 -12.08
C GLN A 40 -6.53 -11.40 -11.33
N PRO A 41 -6.79 -10.22 -11.91
CA PRO A 41 -6.53 -8.93 -11.27
C PRO A 41 -7.10 -8.84 -9.84
N VAL A 42 -8.25 -9.47 -9.61
CA VAL A 42 -8.91 -9.57 -8.29
C VAL A 42 -8.05 -10.30 -7.26
N LEU A 43 -7.39 -11.40 -7.66
CA LEU A 43 -6.51 -12.16 -6.77
C LEU A 43 -5.19 -11.40 -6.50
N MET A 44 -4.72 -10.62 -7.47
CA MET A 44 -3.57 -9.74 -7.34
C MET A 44 -3.81 -8.64 -6.30
N GLU A 45 -4.96 -7.97 -6.39
CA GLU A 45 -5.38 -6.93 -5.43
C GLU A 45 -5.51 -7.50 -4.02
N ALA A 46 -6.15 -8.67 -3.86
CA ALA A 46 -6.25 -9.36 -2.58
C ALA A 46 -4.86 -9.70 -1.99
N LEU A 47 -3.92 -10.16 -2.82
CA LEU A 47 -2.54 -10.44 -2.40
C LEU A 47 -1.77 -9.17 -2.00
N GLN A 48 -1.97 -8.07 -2.72
CA GLN A 48 -1.36 -6.79 -2.37
C GLN A 48 -1.91 -6.24 -1.05
N MET A 49 -3.23 -6.31 -0.84
CA MET A 49 -3.89 -5.96 0.41
C MET A 49 -3.37 -6.80 1.58
N LEU A 50 -3.21 -8.11 1.38
CA LEU A 50 -2.65 -9.02 2.39
C LEU A 50 -1.20 -8.64 2.74
N LYS A 51 -0.35 -8.38 1.74
CA LYS A 51 1.03 -7.92 1.97
C LYS A 51 1.09 -6.59 2.72
N PHE A 52 0.21 -5.65 2.36
CA PHE A 52 0.13 -4.36 3.03
C PHE A 52 -0.29 -4.52 4.50
N PHE A 53 -1.28 -5.37 4.77
CA PHE A 53 -1.74 -5.66 6.12
C PHE A 53 -0.61 -6.24 6.99
N TYR A 54 0.13 -7.24 6.50
CA TYR A 54 1.29 -7.79 7.21
C TYR A 54 2.41 -6.76 7.44
N LYS A 55 2.65 -5.87 6.48
CA LYS A 55 3.65 -4.81 6.63
C LYS A 55 3.22 -3.76 7.64
N LYS A 56 1.93 -3.43 7.71
CA LYS A 56 1.37 -2.50 8.69
C LYS A 56 1.42 -3.09 10.11
N SER A 57 1.05 -4.37 10.28
CA SER A 57 1.12 -5.05 11.58
C SER A 57 2.55 -5.19 12.11
N TRP A 58 3.56 -5.14 11.24
CA TRP A 58 4.97 -5.14 11.64
C TRP A 58 5.50 -3.75 12.00
N LEU A 59 4.83 -2.69 11.54
CA LEU A 59 5.19 -1.29 11.82
C LEU A 59 4.43 -0.69 13.01
N ASP A 60 3.45 -1.41 13.56
CA ASP A 60 2.80 -1.05 14.83
C ASP A 60 3.77 -1.38 15.99
N PHE A 61 4.67 -0.44 16.31
CA PHE A 61 5.45 -0.37 17.54
C PHE A 61 4.88 0.68 18.48
#